data_AF-A0A7S3EQU8-F1
#
_entry.id   AF-A0A7S3EQU8-F1
#
_cell.length_a   1.000
_cell.length_b   1.000
_cell.length_c   1.000
_cell.angle_alpha   90.00
_cell.angle_beta   90.00
_cell.angle_gamma   90.00
#
_symmetry.space_group_name_H-M   'P 1'
#
loop_
_entity.id
_entity.type
_entity.pdbx_description
1 polymer ?
#
loop_
_entity_poly.entity_id
_entity_poly.type
_entity_poly.pdbx_seq_one_letter_code
_entity_poly.pdbx_strand_id
1 'polypeptide(L)'
;GSYGRMLAVLLAAEWSYLSWGERVQVSAGAPFWASEWVELHRGEYFASVVSYLRSLLDAHARTLSAEDTEDVASTFDHAMRLELAFWEDAWGAAGSSHKAEL
;
A
#
# COMPACT_ATOMS: atom_id res chain seq x y z
N GLY A 1 -0.14 7.99 -18.55
CA GLY A 1 -1.12 7.68 -17.50
C GLY A 1 -1.99 8.89 -17.27
N SER A 2 -3.28 8.70 -16.97
CA SER A 2 -4.19 9.78 -16.58
C SER A 2 -4.01 10.14 -15.09
N TYR A 3 -4.47 11.32 -14.69
CA TYR A 3 -4.42 11.77 -13.30
C TYR A 3 -5.11 10.80 -12.34
N GLY A 4 -6.32 10.32 -12.67
CA GLY A 4 -7.02 9.31 -11.87
C GLY A 4 -6.25 8.00 -11.72
N ARG A 5 -5.58 7.53 -12.77
CA ARG A 5 -4.76 6.30 -12.71
C ARG A 5 -3.51 6.49 -11.85
N MET A 6 -2.91 7.68 -11.85
CA MET A 6 -1.80 8.00 -10.93
C MET A 6 -2.27 7.99 -9.47
N LEU A 7 -3.40 8.63 -9.18
CA LEU A 7 -3.99 8.62 -7.83
C LEU A 7 -4.38 7.22 -7.37
N ALA A 8 -4.91 6.38 -8.26
CA ALA A 8 -5.23 4.99 -7.95
C ALA A 8 -4.00 4.19 -7.50
N VAL A 9 -2.87 4.33 -8.21
CA VAL A 9 -1.61 3.66 -7.84
C VAL A 9 -1.10 4.14 -6.49
N LEU A 10 -1.02 5.47 -6.29
CA LEU A 10 -0.54 6.05 -5.04
C LEU A 10 -1.43 5.64 -3.86
N LEU A 11 -2.76 5.70 -4.04
CA LEU A 11 -3.69 5.32 -2.99
C LEU A 11 -3.59 3.83 -2.64
N ALA A 12 -3.41 2.94 -3.62
CA ALA A 12 -3.21 1.52 -3.37
C ALA A 12 -1.94 1.26 -2.52
N ALA A 13 -0.82 1.87 -2.91
CA ALA A 13 0.44 1.75 -2.18
C ALA A 13 0.31 2.23 -0.74
N GLU A 14 -0.08 3.48 -0.53
CA GLU A 14 -0.12 4.09 0.82
C GLU A 14 -1.20 3.45 1.71
N TRP A 15 -2.39 3.15 1.16
CA TRP A 15 -3.48 2.60 1.97
C TRP A 15 -3.26 1.13 2.34
N SER A 16 -2.59 0.34 1.50
CA SER A 16 -2.22 -1.03 1.88
C SER A 16 -1.32 -1.05 3.12
N TYR A 17 -0.35 -0.13 3.17
CA TYR A 17 0.55 0.04 4.30
C TYR A 17 -0.16 0.55 5.55
N LEU A 18 -1.01 1.57 5.45
CA LEU A 18 -1.79 2.06 6.60
C LEU A 18 -2.64 0.93 7.20
N SER A 19 -3.34 0.21 6.32
CA SER A 19 -4.22 -0.89 6.71
C SER A 19 -3.47 -1.99 7.46
N TRP A 20 -2.26 -2.32 7.00
CA TRP A 20 -1.41 -3.32 7.64
C TRP A 20 -0.79 -2.78 8.94
N GLY A 21 -0.22 -1.58 8.93
CA GLY A 21 0.49 -0.94 10.03
C GLY A 21 -0.38 -0.68 11.25
N GLU A 22 -1.67 -0.41 11.06
CA GLU A 22 -2.64 -0.27 12.16
C GLU A 22 -2.95 -1.59 12.89
N ARG A 23 -2.72 -2.75 12.25
CA ARG A 23 -3.10 -4.06 12.79
C ARG A 23 -1.93 -4.87 13.31
N VAL A 24 -0.77 -4.71 12.68
CA VAL A 24 0.42 -5.49 13.03
C VAL A 24 0.89 -5.17 14.45
N GLN A 25 1.35 -6.20 15.15
CA GLN A 25 1.99 -6.07 16.46
C GLN A 25 3.44 -6.54 16.33
N VAL A 26 4.38 -5.64 16.60
CA VAL A 26 5.81 -5.95 16.51
C VAL A 26 6.21 -6.80 17.72
N SER A 27 6.83 -7.95 17.46
CA SER A 27 7.31 -8.81 18.54
C SER A 27 8.42 -8.14 19.34
N ALA A 28 8.48 -8.38 20.66
CA ALA A 28 9.47 -7.77 21.55
C ALA A 28 10.94 -8.13 21.22
N GLY A 29 11.16 -9.19 20.43
CA GLY A 29 12.48 -9.60 19.95
C GLY A 29 12.82 -9.16 18.53
N ALA A 30 11.92 -8.41 17.86
CA ALA A 30 12.19 -7.90 16.52
C ALA A 30 13.30 -6.83 16.55
N PRO A 31 14.07 -6.68 15.46
CA PRO A 31 15.00 -5.57 15.34
C PRO A 31 14.29 -4.22 15.47
N PHE A 32 14.98 -3.21 16.02
CA PHE A 32 14.38 -1.88 16.28
C PHE A 32 13.79 -1.23 15.01
N TRP A 33 14.39 -1.47 13.84
CA TRP A 33 13.91 -0.90 12.59
C TRP A 33 12.53 -1.44 12.18
N ALA A 34 12.12 -2.61 12.68
CA ALA A 34 10.80 -3.17 12.41
C ALA A 34 9.70 -2.34 13.10
N SER A 35 9.93 -1.89 14.34
CA SER A 35 9.01 -0.97 15.01
C SER A 35 9.00 0.41 14.36
N GLU A 36 10.15 0.97 14.02
CA GLU A 36 10.22 2.27 13.31
C GLU A 36 9.45 2.22 11.99
N TRP A 37 9.57 1.13 11.25
CA TRP A 37 8.87 0.94 9.99
C TRP A 37 7.35 0.81 10.16
N VAL A 38 6.88 0.14 11.22
CA VAL A 38 5.45 0.11 11.57
C VAL A 38 4.94 1.49 11.97
N GLU A 39 5.66 2.19 12.85
CA GLU A 39 5.27 3.51 13.35
C GLU A 39 5.21 4.55 12.22
N LEU A 40 6.09 4.45 11.22
CA LEU A 40 6.05 5.30 10.03
C LEU A 40 4.74 5.19 9.23
N HIS A 41 4.14 4.00 9.20
CA HIS A 41 2.97 3.69 8.36
C HIS A 41 1.67 3.55 9.15
N ARG A 42 1.57 4.19 10.31
CA ARG A 42 0.35 4.18 11.14
C ARG A 42 0.10 5.53 11.80
N GLY A 43 -1.02 5.62 12.50
CA GLY A 43 -1.37 6.80 13.28
C GLY A 43 -1.88 7.96 12.43
N GLU A 44 -2.22 9.05 13.12
CA GLU A 44 -3.00 10.15 12.55
C GLU A 44 -2.33 10.83 11.36
N TYR A 45 -1.01 10.98 11.40
CA TYR A 45 -0.27 11.64 10.32
C TYR A 45 -0.37 10.84 9.02
N PHE A 46 0.00 9.56 9.03
CA PHE A 46 -0.05 8.72 7.84
C PHE A 46 -1.50 8.51 7.35
N ALA A 47 -2.45 8.35 8.27
CA ALA A 47 -3.87 8.31 7.94
C ALA A 47 -4.37 9.59 7.23
N SER A 48 -3.82 10.76 7.58
CA SER A 48 -4.16 12.02 6.91
C SER A 48 -3.67 12.08 5.46
N VAL A 49 -2.52 11.46 5.15
CA VAL A 49 -1.99 11.35 3.78
C VAL A 49 -2.91 10.48 2.93
N VAL A 50 -3.28 9.30 3.43
CA VAL A 50 -4.20 8.38 2.74
C VAL A 50 -5.58 9.04 2.54
N SER A 51 -6.10 9.71 3.55
CA SER A 51 -7.37 10.44 3.47
C SER A 51 -7.33 11.56 2.43
N TYR A 52 -6.21 12.27 2.32
CA TYR A 52 -6.01 13.30 1.31
C TYR A 52 -6.01 12.73 -0.10
N LEU A 53 -5.24 11.66 -0.37
CA LEU A 53 -5.20 10.98 -1.67
C LEU A 53 -6.57 10.45 -2.07
N ARG A 54 -7.29 9.83 -1.13
CA ARG A 54 -8.67 9.38 -1.35
C ARG A 54 -9.58 10.53 -1.72
N SER A 55 -9.50 11.65 -1.01
CA SER A 55 -10.32 12.84 -1.28
C SER A 55 -10.04 13.44 -2.67
N LEU A 56 -8.77 13.44 -3.11
CA LEU A 56 -8.40 13.84 -4.47
C LEU A 56 -9.01 12.91 -5.53
N LEU A 57 -8.96 11.59 -5.28
CA LEU A 57 -9.52 10.60 -6.20
C LEU A 57 -11.04 10.70 -6.27
N ASP A 58 -11.72 10.79 -5.12
CA ASP A 58 -13.17 10.97 -5.04
C ASP A 58 -13.61 12.27 -5.72
N ALA A 59 -12.81 13.33 -5.64
CA ALA A 59 -13.07 14.59 -6.33
C ALA A 59 -12.95 14.45 -7.85
N HIS A 60 -11.90 13.79 -8.33
CA HIS A 60 -11.68 13.57 -9.75
C HIS A 60 -12.68 12.58 -10.35
N ALA A 61 -13.07 11.54 -9.63
CA ALA A 61 -14.01 10.53 -10.09
C ALA A 61 -15.37 11.13 -10.51
N ARG A 62 -15.80 12.24 -9.89
CA ARG A 62 -17.03 12.96 -10.27
C ARG A 62 -17.00 13.56 -11.68
N THR A 63 -15.82 13.70 -12.28
CA THR A 63 -15.65 14.25 -13.63
C THR A 63 -15.42 13.17 -14.69
N LEU A 64 -15.32 11.90 -14.30
CA LEU A 64 -14.96 10.80 -15.19
C LEU A 64 -16.19 10.22 -15.89
N SER A 65 -15.95 9.69 -17.10
CA SER A 65 -16.90 8.80 -17.75
C SER A 65 -16.97 7.46 -17.00
N ALA A 66 -17.97 6.63 -17.33
CA ALA A 66 -18.05 5.27 -16.78
C ALA A 66 -16.83 4.42 -17.17
N GLU A 67 -16.38 4.54 -18.43
CA GLU A 67 -15.20 3.85 -18.95
C GLU A 67 -13.93 4.28 -18.21
N ASP A 68 -13.70 5.60 -18.06
CA ASP A 68 -12.54 6.10 -17.32
C ASP A 68 -12.57 5.69 -15.83
N THR A 69 -13.76 5.61 -15.24
CA THR A 69 -13.93 5.16 -13.85
C THR A 69 -13.53 3.69 -13.70
N GLU A 70 -13.94 2.83 -14.64
CA GLU A 70 -13.56 1.42 -14.67
C GLU A 70 -12.04 1.25 -14.86
N ASP A 71 -11.44 2.08 -15.72
CA ASP A 71 -10.00 2.12 -15.97
C ASP A 71 -9.18 2.48 -14.71
N VAL A 72 -9.69 3.45 -13.93
CA VAL A 72 -9.12 3.85 -12.64
C VAL A 72 -9.25 2.73 -11.61
N ALA A 73 -10.42 2.10 -11.52
CA ALA A 73 -10.67 0.99 -10.60
C ALA A 73 -9.77 -0.22 -10.93
N SER A 74 -9.66 -0.58 -12.21
CA SER A 74 -8.78 -1.65 -12.70
C SER A 74 -7.32 -1.36 -12.39
N THR A 75 -6.90 -0.09 -12.50
CA THR A 75 -5.55 0.34 -12.13
C THR A 75 -5.29 0.16 -10.63
N PHE A 76 -6.23 0.54 -9.77
CA PHE A 76 -6.13 0.34 -8.32
C PHE A 76 -5.99 -1.15 -7.96
N ASP A 77 -6.87 -1.98 -8.53
CA ASP A 77 -6.88 -3.43 -8.33
C ASP A 77 -5.58 -4.10 -8.83
N HIS A 78 -5.06 -3.66 -9.97
CA HIS A 78 -3.75 -4.10 -10.44
C HIS A 78 -2.61 -3.69 -9.50
N ALA A 79 -2.61 -2.45 -9.00
CA ALA A 79 -1.61 -1.99 -8.04
C ALA A 79 -1.65 -2.81 -6.74
N MET A 80 -2.85 -3.15 -6.22
CA MET A 80 -2.99 -4.01 -5.04
C MET A 80 -2.43 -5.43 -5.25
N ARG A 81 -2.60 -6.00 -6.45
CA ARG A 81 -1.96 -7.28 -6.80
C ARG A 81 -0.43 -7.18 -6.80
N LEU A 82 0.11 -6.06 -7.28
CA LEU A 82 1.55 -5.82 -7.27
C LEU A 82 2.09 -5.62 -5.85
N GLU A 83 1.36 -4.92 -4.98
CA GLU A 83 1.69 -4.80 -3.55
C GLU A 83 1.76 -6.19 -2.89
N LEU A 84 0.77 -7.05 -3.13
CA LEU A 84 0.81 -8.42 -2.62
C LEU A 84 2.02 -9.20 -3.17
N ALA A 85 2.27 -9.14 -4.48
CA ALA A 85 3.40 -9.82 -5.10
C ALA A 85 4.75 -9.30 -4.56
N PHE A 86 4.86 -8.01 -4.25
CA PHE A 86 6.04 -7.40 -3.64
C PHE A 86 6.32 -8.01 -2.25
N TRP A 87 5.27 -8.19 -1.43
CA TRP A 87 5.39 -8.87 -0.13
C TRP A 87 5.76 -10.34 -0.26
N GLU A 88 5.14 -11.05 -1.21
CA GLU A 88 5.42 -12.46 -1.47
C GLU A 88 6.85 -12.68 -1.95
N ASP A 89 7.37 -11.84 -2.84
CA ASP A 89 8.75 -11.91 -3.34
C ASP A 89 9.76 -11.67 -2.21
N ALA A 90 9.54 -10.65 -1.38
CA ALA A 90 10.39 -10.38 -0.21
C ALA A 90 10.40 -11.55 0.78
N TRP A 91 9.24 -12.17 1.02
CA TRP A 91 9.13 -13.33 1.92
C TRP A 91 9.76 -14.59 1.32
N GLY A 92 9.52 -14.87 0.04
CA GLY A 92 10.10 -16.00 -0.69
C GLY A 92 11.63 -15.93 -0.79
N ALA A 93 12.16 -14.73 -1.01
CA ALA A 93 13.59 -14.45 -0.94
C ALA A 93 14.15 -14.71 0.47
N ALA A 94 13.50 -14.19 1.51
CA ALA A 94 13.91 -14.43 2.90
C ALA A 94 13.89 -15.92 3.31
N GLY A 95 12.88 -16.67 2.85
CA GLY A 95 12.77 -18.11 3.07
C GLY A 95 13.81 -18.94 2.32
N SER A 96 14.35 -18.42 1.22
CA SER A 96 15.45 -19.03 0.46
C SER A 96 16.81 -18.79 1.12
N SER A 97 17.01 -17.60 1.69
CA SER A 97 18.23 -17.23 2.45
C SER A 97 18.39 -18.04 3.74
N HIS A 98 17.28 -18.34 4.44
CA HIS A 98 17.33 -19.09 5.71
C HIS A 98 17.71 -20.57 5.54
N LYS A 99 17.64 -21.12 4.32
CA LYS A 99 18.08 -22.49 4.00
C LYS A 99 19.56 -22.59 3.59
N ALA A 100 20.21 -21.47 3.29
CA ALA A 100 21.61 -21.46 2.86
C ALA A 100 22.61 -21.37 4.04
N GLU A 101 22.13 -21.18 5.26
CA GLU A 101 22.94 -21.04 6.49
C GLU A 101 22.78 -22.20 7.49
N LEU A 102 22.23 -23.34 7.06
CA LEU A 102 22.13 -24.60 7.83
C LEU A 102 22.83 -25.74 7.09
#